data_AF-A0A8B7E7W1-F1
#
_entry.id   AF-A0A8B7E7W1-F1
#
_cell.length_a   1.000
_cell.length_b   1.000
_cell.length_c   1.000
_cell.angle_alpha   90.00
_cell.angle_beta   90.00
_cell.angle_gamma   90.00
#
_symmetry.space_group_name_H-M   'P 1'
#
loop_
_entity.id
_entity.type
_entity.pdbx_description
1 polymer ?
#
loop_
_entity_poly.entity_id
_entity_poly.type
_entity_poly.pdbx_seq_one_letter_code
_entity_poly.pdbx_strand_id
1 'polypeptide(L)'
;MVTSGVPQGSVLGPLLFVIFINDLCRGISKDTKLYADDAKVISINHCYDDNKILQEDINRLVKWSEDWLMTFNESKCKVMYIGKKNPRYVYKLNNSVLTETMIENDLGIFISNNLEWKYHINSAI
;
A
#
# COMPACT_ATOMS: atom_id res chain seq x y z
N MET A 1 23.99 -20.99 -4.52
CA MET A 1 24.36 -19.60 -4.86
C MET A 1 23.11 -18.75 -4.77
N VAL A 2 23.18 -17.61 -4.10
CA VAL A 2 22.13 -16.59 -4.17
C VAL A 2 22.33 -15.86 -5.52
N THR A 3 21.37 -15.97 -6.42
CA THR A 3 21.45 -15.41 -7.79
C THR A 3 21.01 -13.95 -7.87
N SER A 4 20.30 -13.44 -6.85
CA SER A 4 20.04 -12.02 -6.61
C SER A 4 19.61 -11.81 -5.15
N GLY A 5 19.87 -10.63 -4.59
CA GLY A 5 19.54 -10.26 -3.22
C GLY A 5 20.75 -9.86 -2.37
N VAL A 6 20.49 -9.26 -1.22
CA VAL A 6 21.54 -8.88 -0.25
C VAL A 6 21.72 -10.02 0.76
N PRO A 7 22.96 -10.36 1.20
CA PRO A 7 23.18 -11.35 2.24
C PRO A 7 22.34 -11.05 3.50
N GLN A 8 21.57 -12.04 3.93
CA GLN A 8 20.78 -11.95 5.16
C GLN A 8 21.73 -11.76 6.34
N GLY A 9 21.48 -10.76 7.18
CA GLY A 9 22.39 -10.37 8.27
C GLY A 9 23.43 -9.30 7.90
N SER A 10 23.40 -8.76 6.67
CA SER A 10 24.21 -7.58 6.36
C SER A 10 23.62 -6.32 7.02
N VAL A 11 24.49 -5.50 7.63
CA VAL A 11 24.12 -4.20 8.22
C VAL A 11 23.61 -3.22 7.15
N LEU A 12 24.09 -3.37 5.91
CA LEU A 12 23.75 -2.46 4.81
C LEU A 12 22.50 -2.86 4.03
N GLY A 13 22.01 -4.09 4.14
CA GLY A 13 20.86 -4.58 3.36
C GLY A 13 19.60 -3.72 3.50
N PRO A 14 19.16 -3.37 4.73
CA PRO A 14 18.02 -2.49 4.92
C PRO A 14 18.22 -1.11 4.28
N LEU A 15 19.42 -0.51 4.41
CA LEU A 15 19.73 0.79 3.83
C LEU A 15 19.68 0.74 2.29
N LEU A 16 20.29 -0.27 1.68
CA LEU A 16 20.29 -0.46 0.24
C LEU A 16 18.87 -0.69 -0.29
N PHE A 17 18.04 -1.43 0.43
CA PHE A 17 16.64 -1.65 0.08
C PHE A 17 15.83 -0.34 0.11
N VAL A 18 16.01 0.49 1.14
CA VAL A 18 15.34 1.80 1.21
C VAL A 18 15.76 2.69 0.04
N ILE A 19 17.04 2.69 -0.34
CA ILE A 19 17.52 3.44 -1.52
C ILE A 19 16.87 2.89 -2.81
N PHE A 20 16.75 1.57 -2.93
CA PHE A 20 16.17 0.91 -4.10
C PHE A 20 14.69 1.26 -4.29
N ILE A 21 13.89 1.27 -3.22
CA ILE A 21 12.45 1.54 -3.29
C ILE A 21 12.10 3.03 -3.31
N ASN A 22 13.08 3.92 -3.09
CA ASN A 22 12.84 5.35 -2.86
C ASN A 22 12.15 6.07 -4.03
N ASP A 23 12.24 5.52 -5.24
CA ASP A 23 11.60 6.09 -6.42
C ASP A 23 10.21 5.51 -6.75
N LEU A 24 9.73 4.52 -5.98
CA LEU A 24 8.38 3.94 -6.09
C LEU A 24 7.28 5.00 -6.10
N CYS A 25 7.44 6.05 -5.32
CA CYS A 25 6.46 7.12 -5.20
C CYS A 25 6.58 8.19 -6.31
N ARG A 26 7.59 8.10 -7.19
CA ARG A 26 7.77 9.11 -8.25
C ARG A 26 6.64 9.02 -9.26
N GLY A 27 5.98 10.15 -9.49
CA GLY A 27 4.87 10.24 -10.44
C GLY A 27 3.54 9.76 -9.89
N ILE A 28 3.46 9.43 -8.60
CA ILE A 28 2.20 9.19 -7.90
C ILE A 28 1.60 10.53 -7.48
N SER A 29 0.31 10.74 -7.79
CA SER A 29 -0.38 12.00 -7.55
C SER A 29 -0.92 12.11 -6.12
N LYS A 30 -1.35 10.99 -5.54
CA LYS A 30 -1.90 10.89 -4.20
C LYS A 30 -0.81 10.65 -3.14
N ASP A 31 -1.14 10.87 -1.88
CA ASP A 31 -0.17 10.76 -0.78
C ASP A 31 0.26 9.30 -0.61
N THR A 32 1.55 9.03 -0.67
CA THR A 32 2.10 7.67 -0.55
C THR A 32 3.01 7.59 0.67
N LYS A 33 2.86 6.53 1.46
CA LYS A 33 3.73 6.23 2.60
C LYS A 33 4.40 4.89 2.39
N LEU A 34 5.71 4.83 2.67
CA LEU A 34 6.53 3.63 2.57
C LEU A 34 7.13 3.29 3.93
N TYR A 35 7.20 2.00 4.23
CA TYR A 35 7.97 1.48 5.35
C TYR A 35 8.45 0.08 5.02
N ALA A 36 9.77 -0.11 4.90
CA ALA A 36 10.33 -1.35 4.37
C ALA A 36 9.58 -1.78 3.09
N ASP A 37 9.10 -3.01 3.02
CA ASP A 37 8.35 -3.56 1.88
C ASP A 37 6.86 -3.15 1.84
N ASP A 38 6.35 -2.48 2.89
CA ASP A 38 4.97 -1.99 2.92
C ASP A 38 4.84 -0.62 2.24
N ALA A 39 3.83 -0.51 1.37
CA ALA A 39 3.45 0.73 0.70
C ALA A 39 1.94 0.97 0.83
N LYS A 40 1.55 2.23 1.04
CA LYS A 40 0.14 2.64 1.07
C LYS A 40 -0.06 3.96 0.35
N VAL A 41 -1.11 4.02 -0.47
CA VAL A 41 -1.55 5.23 -1.16
C VAL A 41 -2.87 5.69 -0.55
N ILE A 42 -2.94 6.98 -0.20
CA ILE A 42 -4.07 7.58 0.49
C ILE A 42 -4.65 8.67 -0.40
N SER A 43 -5.94 8.56 -0.71
CA SER A 43 -6.70 9.60 -1.41
C SER A 43 -7.84 10.11 -0.55
N ILE A 44 -7.95 11.44 -0.46
CA ILE A 44 -9.13 12.11 0.07
C ILE A 44 -10.03 12.42 -1.13
N ASN A 45 -11.16 11.72 -1.22
CA ASN A 45 -12.05 11.84 -2.36
C ASN A 45 -13.07 12.95 -2.11
N HIS A 46 -12.92 14.06 -2.83
CA HIS A 46 -13.88 15.17 -2.84
C HIS A 46 -14.83 15.06 -4.05
N CYS A 47 -14.38 14.44 -5.14
CA CYS A 47 -15.15 14.26 -6.36
C CYS A 47 -14.91 12.87 -7.00
N TYR A 48 -15.67 12.55 -8.05
CA TYR A 48 -15.54 11.27 -8.76
C TYR A 48 -14.15 11.09 -9.39
N ASP A 49 -13.56 12.18 -9.89
CA ASP A 49 -12.26 12.15 -10.57
C ASP A 49 -11.11 11.75 -9.64
N ASP A 50 -11.24 11.96 -8.32
CA ASP A 50 -10.23 11.51 -7.35
C ASP A 50 -10.05 10.00 -7.35
N ASN A 51 -11.13 9.23 -7.57
CA ASN A 51 -11.04 7.77 -7.64
C ASN A 51 -10.34 7.32 -8.92
N LYS A 52 -10.54 8.03 -10.03
CA LYS A 52 -9.81 7.73 -11.28
C LYS A 52 -8.32 8.00 -11.12
N ILE A 53 -7.96 9.14 -10.51
CA ILE A 53 -6.57 9.48 -10.22
C ILE A 53 -5.93 8.41 -9.33
N LEU A 54 -6.63 7.95 -8.28
CA LEU A 54 -6.12 6.87 -7.44
C LEU A 54 -5.96 5.55 -8.21
N GLN A 55 -6.89 5.21 -9.12
CA GLN A 55 -6.73 4.03 -9.97
C GLN A 55 -5.54 4.17 -10.94
N GLU A 56 -5.30 5.36 -11.50
CA GLU A 56 -4.12 5.63 -12.32
C GLU A 56 -2.82 5.50 -11.52
N ASP A 57 -2.80 6.00 -10.29
CA ASP A 57 -1.67 5.85 -9.38
C ASP A 57 -1.39 4.37 -9.06
N ILE A 58 -2.42 3.56 -8.82
CA ILE A 58 -2.29 2.11 -8.66
C ILE A 58 -1.68 1.48 -9.92
N ASN A 59 -2.12 1.89 -11.12
CA ASN A 59 -1.55 1.38 -12.38
C ASN A 59 -0.08 1.80 -12.56
N ARG A 60 0.31 3.00 -12.12
CA ARG A 60 1.71 3.46 -12.13
C ARG A 60 2.57 2.64 -11.18
N LEU A 61 2.07 2.33 -9.98
CA LEU A 61 2.75 1.46 -9.02
C LEU A 61 2.95 0.05 -9.60
N VAL A 62 1.92 -0.53 -10.21
CA VAL A 62 2.01 -1.82 -10.90
C VAL A 62 3.12 -1.80 -11.94
N LYS A 63 3.14 -0.79 -12.81
CA LYS A 63 4.17 -0.67 -13.84
C LYS A 63 5.57 -0.55 -13.24
N TRP A 64 5.74 0.28 -12.20
CA TRP A 64 7.00 0.37 -11.47
C TRP A 64 7.42 -1.02 -10.93
N SER A 65 6.47 -1.78 -10.38
CA SER A 65 6.76 -3.11 -9.81
C SER A 65 7.24 -4.11 -10.86
N GLU A 66 6.77 -3.98 -12.11
CA GLU A 66 7.22 -4.78 -13.24
C GLU A 66 8.62 -4.34 -13.70
N ASP A 67 8.84 -3.03 -13.85
CA ASP A 67 10.13 -2.46 -14.28
C ASP A 67 11.26 -2.79 -13.29
N TRP A 68 10.96 -2.80 -12.00
CA TRP A 68 11.92 -3.08 -10.92
C TRP A 68 11.94 -4.54 -10.44
N LEU A 69 11.15 -5.42 -11.08
CA LEU A 69 11.02 -6.84 -10.73
C LEU A 69 10.63 -7.07 -9.25
N MET A 70 9.81 -6.16 -8.70
CA MET A 70 9.30 -6.14 -7.33
C MET A 70 7.78 -6.24 -7.29
N THR A 71 7.21 -7.27 -7.91
CA THR A 71 5.76 -7.44 -8.06
C THR A 71 5.03 -7.44 -6.71
N PHE A 72 3.91 -6.72 -6.63
CA PHE A 72 3.04 -6.74 -5.46
C PHE A 72 2.36 -8.09 -5.26
N ASN A 73 2.13 -8.45 -3.99
CA ASN A 73 1.30 -9.59 -3.67
C ASN A 73 -0.18 -9.18 -3.67
N GLU A 74 -0.86 -9.39 -4.81
CA GLU A 74 -2.27 -9.02 -5.01
C GLU A 74 -3.21 -9.54 -3.92
N SER A 75 -2.95 -10.74 -3.38
CA SER A 75 -3.80 -11.33 -2.32
C SER A 75 -3.67 -10.64 -0.97
N LYS A 76 -2.55 -9.95 -0.73
CA LYS A 76 -2.30 -9.19 0.51
C LYS A 76 -2.69 -7.72 0.38
N CYS A 77 -2.73 -7.18 -0.84
CA CYS A 77 -3.15 -5.81 -1.09
C CYS A 77 -4.65 -5.66 -0.87
N LYS A 78 -5.03 -4.66 -0.08
CA LYS A 78 -6.43 -4.40 0.30
C LYS A 78 -6.76 -2.93 0.13
N VAL A 79 -8.06 -2.64 0.07
CA VAL A 79 -8.59 -1.28 0.10
C VAL A 79 -9.41 -1.07 1.37
N MET A 80 -9.18 0.04 2.07
CA MET A 80 -9.98 0.45 3.22
C MET A 80 -10.71 1.75 2.90
N TYR A 81 -12.04 1.74 2.93
CA TYR A 81 -12.84 2.94 2.71
C TYR A 81 -13.17 3.61 4.04
N ILE A 82 -12.61 4.81 4.23
CA ILE A 82 -12.87 5.61 5.43
C ILE A 82 -13.90 6.70 5.12
N GLY A 83 -14.85 6.88 6.04
CA GLY A 83 -15.85 7.94 6.01
C GLY A 83 -17.19 7.57 5.34
N LYS A 84 -18.28 8.14 5.85
CA LYS A 84 -19.66 7.81 5.44
C LYS A 84 -20.03 8.21 4.01
N LYS A 85 -19.36 9.22 3.44
CA LYS A 85 -19.61 9.73 2.08
C LYS A 85 -18.73 9.06 1.02
N ASN A 86 -17.99 8.03 1.39
CA ASN A 86 -17.11 7.34 0.45
C ASN A 86 -17.95 6.57 -0.59
N PRO A 87 -17.74 6.78 -1.90
CA PRO A 87 -18.53 6.11 -2.94
C PRO A 87 -18.18 4.62 -3.12
N ARG A 88 -17.18 4.11 -2.38
CA ARG A 88 -16.70 2.72 -2.46
C ARG A 88 -16.35 2.29 -3.89
N TYR A 89 -15.57 3.14 -4.57
CA TYR A 89 -15.11 2.87 -5.93
C TYR A 89 -14.27 1.58 -5.97
N VAL A 90 -14.58 0.69 -6.92
CA VAL A 90 -13.89 -0.59 -7.04
C VAL A 90 -12.53 -0.40 -7.71
N TYR A 91 -11.45 -0.62 -6.95
CA TYR A 91 -10.09 -0.55 -7.44
C TYR A 91 -9.57 -1.90 -7.91
N LYS A 92 -8.70 -1.88 -8.90
CA LYS A 92 -7.98 -3.06 -9.40
C LYS A 92 -6.49 -2.88 -9.27
N LEU A 93 -5.81 -3.95 -8.87
CA LEU A 93 -4.37 -4.09 -8.93
C LEU A 93 -4.09 -5.17 -9.98
N ASN A 94 -3.34 -4.84 -11.03
CA ASN A 94 -3.28 -5.65 -12.25
C ASN A 94 -4.70 -5.88 -12.81
N ASN A 95 -5.11 -7.15 -12.91
CA ASN A 95 -6.45 -7.55 -13.33
C ASN A 95 -7.34 -7.99 -12.16
N SER A 96 -6.81 -7.99 -10.93
CA SER A 96 -7.50 -8.44 -9.73
C SER A 96 -8.16 -7.29 -9.00
N VAL A 97 -9.40 -7.48 -8.56
CA VAL A 97 -10.12 -6.51 -7.75
C VAL A 97 -9.54 -6.52 -6.34
N LEU A 98 -9.20 -5.33 -5.81
CA LEU A 98 -8.73 -5.21 -4.44
C LEU A 98 -9.85 -5.55 -3.45
N THR A 99 -9.52 -6.37 -2.46
CA THR A 99 -10.49 -6.79 -1.43
C THR A 99 -10.70 -5.66 -0.42
N GLU A 100 -11.96 -5.35 -0.10
CA GLU A 100 -12.30 -4.41 0.96
C GLU A 100 -11.92 -4.97 2.33
N THR A 101 -11.32 -4.15 3.18
CA THR A 101 -11.05 -4.46 4.59
C THR A 101 -11.68 -3.42 5.51
N MET A 102 -12.23 -3.91 6.62
CA MET A 102 -12.78 -3.06 7.69
C MET A 102 -11.72 -2.75 8.75
N ILE A 103 -10.73 -3.63 8.91
CA ILE A 103 -9.66 -3.53 9.91
C ILE A 103 -8.38 -4.06 9.26
N GLU A 104 -7.30 -3.27 9.33
CA GLU A 104 -6.00 -3.68 8.82
C GLU A 104 -4.90 -3.47 9.86
N ASN A 105 -3.94 -4.39 9.89
CA ASN A 105 -2.74 -4.25 10.69
C ASN A 105 -1.70 -3.45 9.90
N ASP A 106 -1.36 -2.26 10.39
CA ASP A 106 -0.38 -1.37 9.81
C ASP A 106 0.76 -1.19 10.82
N LEU A 107 1.89 -1.86 10.57
CA LEU A 107 3.10 -1.83 11.42
C LEU A 107 2.83 -2.17 12.91
N GLY A 108 1.92 -3.11 13.17
CA GLY A 108 1.53 -3.53 14.52
C GLY A 108 0.36 -2.74 15.11
N ILE A 109 -0.17 -1.75 14.39
CA ILE A 109 -1.31 -0.94 14.81
C ILE A 109 -2.53 -1.36 14.00
N PHE A 110 -3.60 -1.76 14.68
CA PHE A 110 -4.85 -2.08 14.00
C PHE A 110 -5.64 -0.81 13.70
N ILE A 111 -5.79 -0.49 12.42
CA ILE A 111 -6.58 0.63 11.93
C ILE A 111 -7.94 0.11 11.49
N SER A 112 -9.01 0.75 11.96
CA SER A 112 -10.38 0.44 11.58
C SER A 112 -10.91 1.50 10.62
N ASN A 113 -11.83 1.12 9.73
CA ASN A 113 -12.40 2.04 8.73
C ASN A 113 -13.31 3.14 9.32
N ASN A 114 -13.77 2.95 10.57
CA ASN A 114 -14.48 3.94 11.36
C ASN A 114 -13.54 4.77 12.26
N LEU A 115 -12.23 4.50 12.21
CA LEU A 115 -11.20 5.15 13.02
C LEU A 115 -11.41 4.98 14.54
N GLU A 116 -12.16 3.95 14.96
CA GLU A 116 -12.30 3.58 16.37
C GLU A 116 -11.15 2.66 16.81
N TRP A 117 -10.56 2.96 17.97
CA TRP A 117 -9.41 2.24 18.51
C TRP A 117 -9.74 0.97 19.30
N LYS A 118 -11.03 0.62 19.42
CA LYS A 118 -11.50 -0.50 20.25
C LYS A 118 -10.80 -1.82 19.90
N TYR A 119 -10.63 -2.10 18.60
CA TYR A 119 -10.00 -3.33 18.16
C TYR A 119 -8.52 -3.38 18.55
N HIS A 120 -7.78 -2.29 18.31
CA HIS A 120 -6.37 -2.21 18.70
C HIS A 120 -6.17 -2.34 20.22
N ILE A 121 -6.96 -1.60 21.01
CA ILE A 121 -6.89 -1.65 22.47
C ILE A 121 -7.15 -3.07 22.97
N ASN A 122 -8.20 -3.73 22.46
CA ASN A 122 -8.52 -5.10 22.88
C ASN A 122 -7.49 -6.14 22.42
N SER A 123 -6.76 -5.88 21.33
CA SER A 123 -5.71 -6.78 20.83
C SER A 123 -4.39 -6.68 21.61
N ALA A 124 -4.21 -5.63 22.40
CA ALA A 124 -3.00 -5.37 23.19
C ALA A 124 -3.09 -5.85 24.64
N ILE A 125 -4.24 -6.40 25.04
CA ILE A 125 -4.53 -7.00 26.35
C ILE A 125 -4.48 -8.52 26.19
#